data_AF-A0AA37UMP1-F1
#
_entry.id   AF-A0AA37UMP1-F1
#
_cell.length_a   1.000
_cell.length_b   1.000
_cell.length_c   1.000
_cell.angle_alpha   90.00
_cell.angle_beta   90.00
_cell.angle_gamma   90.00
#
_symmetry.space_group_name_H-M   'P 1'
#
loop_
_entity.id
_entity.type
_entity.pdbx_description
1 polymer ?
#
loop_
_entity_poly.entity_id
_entity_poly.type
_entity_poly.pdbx_seq_one_letter_code
_entity_poly.pdbx_strand_id
1 'polypeptide(L)'
;MHPTIPAERPVDEAALLAAYPHPLDTSAAEVAARVAGSGRVLVVLDDDPTGTQSVADLPVLTRWQRDDLVWALGRGAAAVYVLTNTRSLGPDDAAQRNREVVRAALAAADEVGVRVGFVSRSDSTLRGHFPLETDVIAETLAEAGAPRPDGVLVVPAFPDAGRITIGGVHWMRGDGGLTPVAETEFARDATFGFGSSDLRDYVAEKTGGTVPAERVLALTLDVIRSGPEAVAALLRRAADATPSSSTPSRRATCAPWRSASSSSRWRGAPSCTGWARRSCAPASARRCARRSPRPRCSPT
;
A
#
# COMPACT_ATOMS: atom_id res chain seq x y z
N MET A 1 13.43 -32.78 -1.72
CA MET A 1 12.23 -33.38 -2.33
C MET A 1 11.15 -32.32 -2.36
N HIS A 2 10.79 -31.84 -3.55
CA HIS A 2 9.62 -30.97 -3.71
C HIS A 2 8.37 -31.84 -3.52
N PRO A 3 7.44 -31.52 -2.62
CA PRO A 3 6.17 -32.20 -2.56
C PRO A 3 5.37 -31.85 -3.83
N THR A 4 5.16 -32.84 -4.68
CA THR A 4 4.21 -32.79 -5.78
C THR A 4 2.81 -32.72 -5.18
N ILE A 5 2.11 -31.59 -5.34
CA ILE A 5 0.72 -31.44 -4.89
C ILE A 5 -0.16 -32.21 -5.90
N PRO A 6 -0.94 -33.22 -5.49
CA PRO A 6 -1.85 -33.90 -6.40
C PRO A 6 -2.99 -32.95 -6.77
N ALA A 7 -3.34 -32.90 -8.06
CA ALA A 7 -4.52 -32.22 -8.56
C ALA A 7 -5.79 -33.01 -8.17
N GLU A 8 -6.19 -33.01 -6.90
CA GLU A 8 -7.42 -33.67 -6.43
C GLU A 8 -7.74 -33.28 -4.98
N ARG A 9 -8.45 -32.15 -4.82
CA ARG A 9 -9.46 -31.79 -3.80
C ARG A 9 -9.50 -30.26 -3.64
N PRO A 10 -10.71 -29.66 -3.49
CA PRO A 10 -10.87 -28.30 -2.98
C PRO A 10 -9.92 -28.03 -1.82
N VAL A 11 -9.09 -26.98 -1.91
CA VAL A 11 -8.34 -26.53 -0.75
C VAL A 11 -9.33 -25.91 0.22
N ASP A 12 -9.53 -26.56 1.36
CA ASP A 12 -10.46 -26.12 2.40
C ASP A 12 -9.85 -24.94 3.18
N GLU A 13 -10.52 -23.79 3.11
CA GLU A 13 -10.12 -22.57 3.82
C GLU A 13 -10.07 -22.78 5.33
N ALA A 14 -11.03 -23.52 5.90
CA ALA A 14 -11.08 -23.75 7.34
C ALA A 14 -9.85 -24.53 7.82
N ALA A 15 -9.47 -25.56 7.06
CA ALA A 15 -8.26 -26.35 7.31
C ALA A 15 -6.98 -25.49 7.22
N LEU A 16 -6.87 -24.58 6.24
CA LEU A 16 -5.73 -23.67 6.14
C LEU A 16 -5.68 -22.68 7.31
N LEU A 17 -6.83 -22.13 7.71
CA LEU A 17 -6.92 -21.15 8.78
C LEU A 17 -6.67 -21.74 10.17
N ALA A 18 -6.93 -23.04 10.37
CA ALA A 18 -6.71 -23.75 11.62
C ALA A 18 -5.24 -23.74 12.10
N ALA A 19 -4.29 -23.51 11.19
CA ALA A 19 -2.86 -23.38 11.51
C ALA A 19 -2.48 -22.02 12.13
N TYR A 20 -3.40 -21.05 12.18
CA TYR A 20 -3.13 -19.69 12.64
C TYR A 20 -3.94 -19.33 13.90
N PRO A 21 -3.44 -18.39 14.73
CA PRO A 21 -4.17 -17.91 15.91
C PRO A 21 -5.58 -17.41 15.55
N HIS A 22 -6.48 -17.27 16.51
CA HIS A 22 -7.81 -16.71 16.24
C HIS A 22 -7.74 -15.24 15.78
N PRO A 23 -8.66 -14.79 14.89
CA PRO A 23 -8.74 -13.39 14.52
C PRO A 23 -8.90 -12.49 15.74
N LEU A 24 -8.11 -11.41 15.81
CA LEU A 24 -8.35 -10.33 16.78
C LEU A 24 -9.64 -9.59 16.40
N ASP A 25 -10.43 -9.25 17.42
CA ASP A 25 -11.59 -8.37 17.28
C ASP A 25 -11.08 -6.92 17.14
N THR A 26 -11.23 -6.36 15.95
CA THR A 26 -10.83 -4.97 15.64
C THR A 26 -11.85 -4.42 14.68
N SER A 27 -12.64 -3.45 15.13
CA SER A 27 -13.70 -2.87 14.31
C SER A 27 -13.12 -1.95 13.22
N ALA A 28 -13.82 -1.85 12.09
CA ALA A 28 -13.49 -0.88 11.04
C ALA A 28 -13.53 0.57 11.57
N ALA A 29 -14.42 0.86 12.52
CA ALA A 29 -14.53 2.16 13.17
C ALA A 29 -13.27 2.51 13.98
N GLU A 30 -12.70 1.54 14.70
CA GLU A 30 -11.44 1.74 15.41
C GLU A 30 -10.29 2.05 14.45
N VAL A 31 -10.20 1.30 13.34
CA VAL A 31 -9.19 1.55 12.29
C VAL A 31 -9.37 2.95 11.70
N ALA A 32 -10.61 3.33 11.35
CA ALA A 32 -10.92 4.64 10.80
C ALA A 32 -10.56 5.78 11.78
N ALA A 33 -10.86 5.62 13.08
CA ALA A 33 -10.50 6.59 14.10
C ALA A 33 -8.97 6.76 14.23
N ARG A 34 -8.21 5.65 14.15
CA ARG A 34 -6.73 5.69 14.14
C ARG A 34 -6.17 6.37 12.90
N VAL A 35 -6.77 6.12 11.73
CA VAL A 35 -6.38 6.79 10.47
C VAL A 35 -6.67 8.29 10.56
N ALA A 36 -7.86 8.69 11.00
CA ALA A 36 -8.22 10.09 11.20
C ALA A 36 -7.29 10.78 12.20
N GLY A 37 -6.99 10.13 13.32
CA GLY A 37 -6.05 10.64 14.33
C GLY A 37 -4.61 10.79 13.83
N SER A 38 -4.25 10.19 12.70
CA SER A 38 -2.92 10.38 12.10
C SER A 38 -2.75 11.76 11.46
N GLY A 39 -3.85 12.49 11.19
CA GLY A 39 -3.84 13.80 10.54
C GLY A 39 -3.26 13.79 9.13
N ARG A 40 -3.32 12.64 8.45
CA ARG A 40 -2.84 12.44 7.08
C ARG A 40 -4.00 12.06 6.18
N VAL A 41 -4.07 12.67 5.00
CA VAL A 41 -5.01 12.31 3.93
C VAL A 41 -4.34 11.30 2.99
N LEU A 42 -5.01 10.22 2.64
CA LEU A 42 -4.49 9.26 1.66
C LEU A 42 -4.86 9.67 0.23
N VAL A 43 -3.89 9.85 -0.64
CA VAL A 43 -4.09 10.03 -2.08
C VAL A 43 -3.95 8.64 -2.72
N VAL A 44 -5.08 8.10 -3.17
CA VAL A 44 -5.17 6.77 -3.74
C VAL A 44 -5.13 6.88 -5.26
N LEU A 45 -4.10 6.34 -5.89
CA LEU A 45 -3.98 6.26 -7.36
C LEU A 45 -4.61 4.93 -7.78
N ASP A 46 -5.76 5.00 -8.43
CA ASP A 46 -6.54 3.83 -8.87
C ASP A 46 -6.26 3.53 -10.35
N ASP A 47 -5.61 2.40 -10.61
CA ASP A 47 -5.14 2.01 -11.95
C ASP A 47 -6.26 1.59 -12.91
N ASP A 48 -7.50 1.43 -12.42
CA ASP A 48 -8.67 0.97 -13.18
C ASP A 48 -9.99 1.58 -12.64
N PRO A 49 -10.88 2.12 -13.51
CA PRO A 49 -12.16 2.72 -13.12
C PRO A 49 -13.11 1.79 -12.38
N THR A 50 -13.00 0.48 -12.58
CA THR A 50 -13.87 -0.52 -11.93
C THR A 50 -13.67 -0.58 -10.41
N GLY A 51 -12.49 -0.14 -9.92
CA GLY A 51 -12.14 -0.15 -8.52
C GLY A 51 -12.89 0.86 -7.65
N THR A 52 -13.26 2.01 -8.21
CA THR A 52 -13.92 3.11 -7.49
C THR A 52 -15.35 2.81 -7.03
N GLN A 53 -15.93 1.68 -7.46
CA GLN A 53 -17.30 1.28 -7.10
C GLN A 53 -17.44 0.77 -5.65
N SER A 54 -16.32 0.55 -4.95
CA SER A 54 -16.30 -0.01 -3.59
C SER A 54 -16.02 1.03 -2.50
N VAL A 55 -16.02 2.33 -2.84
CA VAL A 55 -15.79 3.42 -1.87
C VAL A 55 -17.03 4.29 -1.71
N ALA A 56 -17.24 4.81 -0.50
CA ALA A 56 -18.33 5.70 -0.15
C ALA A 56 -17.79 6.95 0.54
N ASP A 57 -18.45 8.09 0.31
CA ASP A 57 -18.17 9.37 1.00
C ASP A 57 -16.74 9.89 0.85
N LEU A 58 -16.06 9.55 -0.26
CA LEU A 58 -14.71 10.03 -0.59
C LEU A 58 -14.71 10.81 -1.90
N PRO A 59 -13.94 11.91 -2.02
CA PRO A 59 -13.70 12.57 -3.30
C PRO A 59 -13.06 11.61 -4.31
N VAL A 60 -13.63 11.54 -5.51
CA VAL A 60 -13.07 10.80 -6.65
C VAL A 60 -12.80 11.79 -7.77
N LEU A 61 -11.54 11.86 -8.18
CA LEU A 61 -11.06 12.75 -9.23
C LEU A 61 -10.72 11.95 -10.47
N THR A 62 -11.20 12.41 -11.63
CA THR A 62 -10.82 11.89 -12.95
C THR A 62 -9.82 12.80 -13.66
N ARG A 63 -9.41 13.88 -12.98
CA ARG A 63 -8.46 14.90 -13.42
C ARG A 63 -7.63 15.32 -12.20
N TRP A 64 -6.38 15.70 -12.42
CA TRP A 64 -5.45 16.12 -11.36
C TRP A 64 -5.00 17.57 -11.55
N GLN A 65 -5.95 18.44 -11.90
CA GLN A 65 -5.69 19.88 -11.93
C GLN A 65 -5.60 20.43 -10.51
N ARG A 66 -4.92 21.56 -10.36
CA ARG A 66 -4.69 22.22 -9.06
C ARG A 66 -6.00 22.39 -8.28
N ASP A 67 -7.01 23.02 -8.89
CA ASP A 67 -8.26 23.36 -8.22
C ASP A 67 -9.04 22.11 -7.78
N ASP A 68 -9.00 21.04 -8.58
CA ASP A 68 -9.65 19.76 -8.27
C ASP A 68 -9.03 19.12 -7.01
N LEU A 69 -7.70 19.11 -6.93
CA LEU A 69 -6.96 18.53 -5.81
C LEU A 69 -7.06 19.39 -4.55
N VAL A 70 -6.99 20.71 -4.66
CA VAL A 70 -7.20 21.64 -3.54
C VAL A 70 -8.61 21.48 -2.98
N TRP A 71 -9.63 21.43 -3.84
CA TRP A 71 -11.00 21.16 -3.42
C TRP A 71 -11.10 19.83 -2.68
N ALA A 72 -10.56 18.74 -3.25
CA ALA A 72 -10.68 17.40 -2.69
C ALA A 72 -9.98 17.27 -1.32
N LEU A 73 -8.76 17.79 -1.20
CA LEU A 73 -7.99 17.79 0.04
C LEU A 73 -8.62 18.69 1.12
N GLY A 74 -9.31 19.77 0.70
CA GLY A 74 -10.05 20.67 1.59
C GLY A 74 -11.37 20.10 2.15
N ARG A 75 -11.83 18.93 1.71
CA ARG A 75 -13.11 18.33 2.18
C ARG A 75 -13.04 17.74 3.58
N GLY A 76 -11.85 17.58 4.16
CA GLY A 76 -11.67 16.89 5.45
C GLY A 76 -11.90 15.37 5.37
N ALA A 77 -11.91 14.80 4.15
CA ALA A 77 -12.00 13.36 3.95
C ALA A 77 -10.67 12.67 4.33
N ALA A 78 -10.75 11.41 4.78
CA ALA A 78 -9.57 10.63 5.14
C ALA A 78 -8.73 10.21 3.91
N ALA A 79 -9.34 10.22 2.72
CA ALA A 79 -8.70 9.87 1.47
C ALA A 79 -9.31 10.61 0.27
N VAL A 80 -8.54 10.72 -0.80
CA VAL A 80 -8.94 11.23 -2.12
C VAL A 80 -8.52 10.18 -3.15
N TYR A 81 -9.46 9.74 -3.97
CA TYR A 81 -9.19 8.82 -5.07
C TYR A 81 -8.89 9.61 -6.33
N VAL A 82 -7.81 9.26 -7.00
CA VAL A 82 -7.44 9.77 -8.32
C VAL A 82 -7.48 8.59 -9.27
N LEU A 83 -8.46 8.59 -10.16
CA LEU A 83 -8.58 7.57 -11.19
C LEU A 83 -7.51 7.82 -12.27
N THR A 84 -6.45 7.04 -12.24
CA THR A 84 -5.34 7.16 -13.20
C THR A 84 -5.60 6.34 -14.45
N ASN A 85 -6.37 5.25 -14.36
CA ASN A 85 -6.62 4.29 -15.44
C ASN A 85 -5.31 3.84 -16.13
N THR A 86 -4.25 3.64 -15.34
CA THR A 86 -2.91 3.31 -15.84
C THR A 86 -2.79 1.87 -16.33
N ARG A 87 -3.69 0.97 -15.94
CA ARG A 87 -3.71 -0.41 -16.41
C ARG A 87 -3.93 -0.52 -17.92
N SER A 88 -4.62 0.45 -18.53
CA SER A 88 -4.84 0.50 -19.98
C SER A 88 -3.70 1.18 -20.75
N LEU A 89 -2.63 1.60 -20.08
CA LEU A 89 -1.51 2.33 -20.68
C LEU A 89 -0.27 1.46 -20.79
N GLY A 90 0.64 1.84 -21.69
CA GLY A 90 2.00 1.32 -21.69
C GLY A 90 2.79 1.77 -20.46
N PRO A 91 3.91 1.08 -20.13
CA PRO A 91 4.70 1.37 -18.94
C PRO A 91 5.15 2.84 -18.82
N ASP A 92 5.63 3.45 -19.90
CA ASP A 92 6.15 4.82 -19.88
C ASP A 92 5.04 5.85 -19.58
N ASP A 93 3.87 5.68 -20.21
CA ASP A 93 2.69 6.52 -19.97
C ASP A 93 2.13 6.32 -18.56
N ALA A 94 2.12 5.07 -18.07
CA ALA A 94 1.73 4.76 -16.70
C ALA A 94 2.65 5.44 -15.68
N ALA A 95 3.96 5.37 -15.91
CA ALA A 95 4.95 6.06 -15.09
C ALA A 95 4.75 7.58 -15.13
N GLN A 96 4.64 8.17 -16.33
CA GLN A 96 4.44 9.61 -16.47
C GLN A 96 3.18 10.10 -15.74
N ARG A 97 2.06 9.38 -15.89
CA ARG A 97 0.81 9.71 -15.20
C ARG A 97 0.93 9.63 -13.69
N ASN A 98 1.59 8.61 -13.15
CA ASN A 98 1.85 8.52 -11.71
C ASN A 98 2.71 9.71 -11.22
N ARG A 99 3.75 10.11 -11.95
CA ARG A 99 4.57 11.30 -11.60
C ARG A 99 3.73 12.57 -11.55
N GLU A 100 2.89 12.79 -12.56
CA GLU A 100 2.03 13.98 -12.65
C GLU A 100 1.07 14.06 -11.47
N VAL A 101 0.37 12.96 -11.16
CA VAL A 101 -0.58 12.90 -10.05
C VAL A 101 0.12 13.12 -8.71
N VAL A 102 1.28 12.50 -8.47
CA VAL A 102 2.04 12.67 -7.23
C VAL A 102 2.49 14.12 -7.06
N ARG A 103 3.08 14.74 -8.09
CA ARG A 103 3.54 16.15 -8.02
C ARG A 103 2.37 17.11 -7.81
N ALA A 104 1.27 16.92 -8.52
CA ALA A 104 0.09 17.77 -8.37
C ALA A 104 -0.53 17.63 -6.97
N ALA A 105 -0.62 16.41 -6.44
CA ALA A 105 -1.14 16.15 -5.10
C ALA A 105 -0.26 16.75 -4.00
N LEU A 106 1.07 16.68 -4.13
CA LEU A 106 2.01 17.32 -3.20
C LEU A 106 1.83 18.85 -3.22
N ALA A 107 1.79 19.47 -4.40
CA ALA A 107 1.61 20.92 -4.52
C ALA A 107 0.28 21.39 -3.91
N ALA A 108 -0.81 20.66 -4.15
CA ALA A 108 -2.10 20.96 -3.54
C ALA A 108 -2.12 20.72 -2.02
N ALA A 109 -1.41 19.69 -1.53
CA ALA A 109 -1.29 19.41 -0.11
C ALA A 109 -0.55 20.52 0.65
N ASP A 110 0.53 21.05 0.06
CA ASP A 110 1.27 22.18 0.61
C ASP A 110 0.41 23.45 0.67
N GLU A 111 -0.40 23.70 -0.37
CA GLU A 111 -1.32 24.84 -0.41
C GLU A 111 -2.45 24.75 0.64
N VAL A 112 -3.04 23.57 0.80
CA VAL A 112 -4.11 23.33 1.79
C VAL A 112 -3.55 23.21 3.21
N GLY A 113 -2.26 22.92 3.36
CA GLY A 113 -1.60 22.71 4.66
C GLY A 113 -1.90 21.34 5.27
N VAL A 114 -2.09 20.30 4.46
CA VAL A 114 -2.37 18.93 4.91
C VAL A 114 -1.20 18.00 4.61
N ARG A 115 -1.00 16.99 5.46
CA ARG A 115 -0.04 15.92 5.15
C ARG A 115 -0.72 14.85 4.31
N VAL A 116 -0.07 14.44 3.23
CA VAL A 116 -0.55 13.35 2.37
C VAL A 116 0.29 12.09 2.50
N GLY A 117 -0.34 10.94 2.25
CA GLY A 117 0.33 9.67 1.98
C GLY A 117 -0.25 9.06 0.72
N PHE A 118 0.54 8.27 0.00
CA PHE A 118 0.10 7.71 -1.28
C PHE A 118 -0.32 6.26 -1.14
N VAL A 119 -1.25 5.79 -1.96
CA VAL A 119 -1.61 4.37 -2.08
C VAL A 119 -1.65 4.07 -3.57
N SER A 120 -0.89 3.07 -4.00
CA SER A 120 -1.08 2.49 -5.34
C SER A 120 -2.13 1.40 -5.18
N ARG A 121 -3.29 1.64 -5.78
CA ARG A 121 -4.41 0.72 -5.78
C ARG A 121 -4.42 0.00 -7.12
N SER A 122 -4.39 -1.32 -7.04
CA SER A 122 -4.29 -2.21 -8.20
C SER A 122 -5.24 -3.41 -8.04
N ASP A 123 -5.19 -4.32 -8.99
CA ASP A 123 -6.08 -5.47 -9.05
C ASP A 123 -5.82 -6.45 -7.90
N SER A 124 -6.89 -6.86 -7.23
CA SER A 124 -6.84 -7.95 -6.25
C SER A 124 -6.31 -9.25 -6.84
N THR A 125 -6.47 -9.48 -8.15
CA THR A 125 -5.91 -10.65 -8.87
C THR A 125 -4.51 -10.39 -9.46
N LEU A 126 -3.75 -9.45 -8.87
CA LEU A 126 -2.32 -9.21 -9.11
C LEU A 126 -1.93 -8.66 -10.50
N ARG A 127 -2.90 -8.27 -11.32
CA ARG A 127 -2.68 -7.62 -12.61
C ARG A 127 -2.47 -6.13 -12.44
N GLY A 128 -1.42 -5.60 -13.07
CA GLY A 128 -1.11 -4.18 -13.04
C GLY A 128 0.38 -3.95 -13.22
N HIS A 129 0.75 -2.68 -13.22
CA HIS A 129 2.12 -2.23 -13.43
C HIS A 129 2.98 -2.33 -12.15
N PHE A 130 2.69 -3.24 -11.23
CA PHE A 130 3.60 -3.49 -10.10
C PHE A 130 4.91 -4.15 -10.63
N PRO A 131 6.11 -3.68 -10.21
CA PRO A 131 6.38 -2.68 -9.18
C PRO A 131 6.51 -1.23 -9.69
N LEU A 132 6.46 -1.00 -11.00
CA LEU A 132 6.68 0.30 -11.65
C LEU A 132 5.90 1.45 -10.98
N GLU A 133 4.60 1.29 -10.73
CA GLU A 133 3.79 2.37 -10.13
C GLU A 133 4.27 2.73 -8.73
N THR A 134 4.56 1.72 -7.89
CA THR A 134 5.07 1.94 -6.54
C THR A 134 6.47 2.57 -6.56
N ASP A 135 7.34 2.15 -7.47
CA ASP A 135 8.68 2.71 -7.63
C ASP A 135 8.62 4.17 -8.06
N VAL A 136 7.81 4.49 -9.07
CA VAL A 136 7.63 5.85 -9.58
C VAL A 136 7.07 6.78 -8.51
N ILE A 137 6.11 6.33 -7.71
CA ILE A 137 5.60 7.10 -6.57
C ILE A 137 6.73 7.38 -5.57
N ALA A 138 7.53 6.37 -5.20
CA ALA A 138 8.62 6.54 -4.25
C ALA A 138 9.74 7.45 -4.77
N GLU A 139 10.08 7.35 -6.05
CA GLU A 139 11.07 8.20 -6.73
C GLU A 139 10.59 9.64 -6.81
N THR A 140 9.34 9.87 -7.23
CA THR A 140 8.75 11.22 -7.34
C THR A 140 8.67 11.91 -5.98
N LEU A 141 8.36 11.16 -4.91
CA LEU A 141 8.42 11.68 -3.54
C LEU A 141 9.83 12.16 -3.19
N ALA A 142 10.86 11.36 -3.50
CA ALA A 142 12.24 11.71 -3.23
C ALA A 142 12.70 12.95 -4.04
N GLU A 143 12.35 13.02 -5.32
CA GLU A 143 12.63 14.17 -6.20
C GLU A 143 11.98 15.45 -5.69
N ALA A 144 10.78 15.36 -5.13
CA ALA A 144 10.04 16.49 -4.54
C ALA A 144 10.55 16.89 -3.14
N GLY A 145 11.61 16.26 -2.62
CA GLY A 145 12.10 16.49 -1.27
C GLY A 145 11.18 15.94 -0.17
N ALA A 146 10.13 15.21 -0.53
CA ALA A 146 9.28 14.52 0.41
C ALA A 146 10.00 13.26 0.93
N PRO A 147 9.67 12.79 2.14
CA PRO A 147 10.31 11.60 2.67
C PRO A 147 10.04 10.37 1.79
N ARG A 148 11.11 9.75 1.23
CA ARG A 148 11.04 8.46 0.50
C ARG A 148 10.70 7.25 1.39
N PRO A 149 9.61 6.50 1.14
CA PRO A 149 9.21 5.38 1.99
C PRO A 149 10.30 4.31 2.23
N ASP A 150 10.25 3.68 3.40
CA ASP A 150 11.24 2.67 3.82
C ASP A 150 10.95 1.28 3.20
N GLY A 151 9.72 1.04 2.75
CA GLY A 151 9.30 -0.19 2.08
C GLY A 151 7.86 -0.12 1.58
N VAL A 152 7.50 -1.02 0.66
CA VAL A 152 6.17 -1.13 0.04
C VAL A 152 5.37 -2.22 0.75
N LEU A 153 4.13 -1.97 1.18
CA LEU A 153 3.25 -3.03 1.71
C LEU A 153 2.26 -3.47 0.63
N VAL A 154 2.42 -4.66 0.07
CA VAL A 154 1.54 -5.28 -0.95
C VAL A 154 0.40 -6.04 -0.28
N VAL A 155 -0.85 -5.61 -0.48
CA VAL A 155 -2.04 -6.21 0.15
C VAL A 155 -3.11 -6.48 -0.90
N PRO A 156 -3.03 -7.61 -1.63
CA PRO A 156 -3.99 -7.97 -2.67
C PRO A 156 -5.28 -8.58 -2.11
N ALA A 157 -5.30 -8.93 -0.82
CA ALA A 157 -6.47 -9.53 -0.19
C ALA A 157 -7.68 -8.58 -0.26
N PHE A 158 -8.75 -9.07 -0.90
CA PHE A 158 -10.05 -8.43 -0.96
C PHE A 158 -11.17 -9.47 -0.75
N PRO A 159 -11.44 -9.85 0.51
CA PRO A 159 -12.22 -11.06 0.78
C PRO A 159 -13.72 -10.93 0.51
N ASP A 160 -14.26 -9.71 0.50
CA ASP A 160 -15.63 -9.43 0.02
C ASP A 160 -15.81 -9.82 -1.46
N ALA A 161 -14.73 -9.77 -2.24
CA ALA A 161 -14.68 -10.27 -3.62
C ALA A 161 -14.09 -11.68 -3.72
N GLY A 162 -13.90 -12.38 -2.59
CA GLY A 162 -13.35 -13.74 -2.57
C GLY A 162 -11.84 -13.84 -2.79
N ARG A 163 -11.08 -12.73 -2.75
CA ARG A 163 -9.61 -12.77 -2.85
C ARG A 163 -9.00 -12.76 -1.45
N ILE A 164 -8.26 -13.79 -1.07
CA ILE A 164 -7.68 -13.90 0.27
C ILE A 164 -6.19 -14.23 0.21
N THR A 165 -5.45 -13.86 1.25
CA THR A 165 -4.05 -14.26 1.40
C THR A 165 -3.93 -15.07 2.69
N ILE A 166 -3.30 -16.24 2.63
CA ILE A 166 -3.07 -17.12 3.78
C ILE A 166 -1.64 -17.64 3.68
N GLY A 167 -0.84 -17.46 4.74
CA GLY A 167 0.55 -17.93 4.77
C GLY A 167 1.49 -17.28 3.76
N GLY A 168 1.10 -16.16 3.16
CA GLY A 168 1.82 -15.52 2.06
C GLY A 168 1.36 -15.96 0.66
N VAL A 169 0.52 -16.99 0.56
CA VAL A 169 -0.09 -17.43 -0.70
C VAL A 169 -1.40 -16.69 -0.93
N HIS A 170 -1.62 -16.20 -2.15
CA HIS A 170 -2.85 -15.53 -2.57
C HIS A 170 -3.80 -16.48 -3.29
N TRP A 171 -5.07 -16.45 -2.90
CA TRP A 171 -6.10 -17.40 -3.28
C TRP A 171 -7.36 -16.68 -3.77
N MET A 172 -8.06 -17.35 -4.66
CA MET A 172 -9.41 -17.02 -5.08
C MET A 172 -10.38 -18.05 -4.49
N ARG A 173 -11.43 -17.57 -3.81
CA ARG A 173 -12.57 -18.38 -3.39
C ARG A 173 -13.48 -18.66 -4.58
N GLY A 174 -13.87 -19.91 -4.75
CA GLY A 174 -14.92 -20.34 -5.67
C GLY A 174 -15.77 -21.47 -5.08
N ASP A 175 -16.72 -21.97 -5.85
CA ASP A 175 -17.63 -23.05 -5.43
C ASP A 175 -16.88 -24.34 -5.06
N GLY A 176 -15.71 -24.56 -5.68
CA GLY A 176 -14.81 -25.67 -5.43
C GLY A 176 -13.73 -25.39 -4.38
N GLY A 177 -13.91 -24.43 -3.48
CA GLY A 177 -12.94 -24.07 -2.45
C GLY A 177 -11.93 -23.01 -2.88
N LEU A 178 -10.71 -23.07 -2.35
CA LEU A 178 -9.65 -22.12 -2.68
C LEU A 178 -8.81 -22.59 -3.87
N THR A 179 -8.61 -21.67 -4.82
CA THR A 179 -7.71 -21.85 -5.96
C THR A 179 -6.54 -20.88 -5.82
N PRO A 180 -5.27 -21.34 -5.89
CA PRO A 180 -4.12 -20.43 -5.96
C PRO A 180 -4.27 -19.48 -7.14
N VAL A 181 -4.02 -18.19 -6.94
CA VAL A 181 -4.29 -17.19 -8.00
C VAL A 181 -3.48 -17.44 -9.29
N ALA A 182 -2.30 -18.07 -9.19
CA ALA A 182 -1.48 -18.46 -10.34
C ALA A 182 -2.10 -19.59 -11.20
N GLU A 183 -3.08 -20.34 -10.68
CA GLU A 183 -3.76 -21.40 -11.43
C GLU A 183 -4.99 -20.88 -12.19
N THR A 184 -5.46 -19.68 -11.85
CA THR A 184 -6.61 -19.02 -12.48
C THR A 184 -6.30 -18.48 -13.87
N GLU A 185 -7.32 -18.05 -14.60
CA GLU A 185 -7.18 -17.35 -15.87
C GLU A 185 -6.43 -16.01 -15.75
N PHE A 186 -6.47 -15.35 -14.59
CA PHE A 186 -5.83 -14.05 -14.38
C PHE A 186 -4.30 -14.12 -14.47
N ALA A 187 -3.71 -15.25 -14.09
CA ALA A 187 -2.27 -15.49 -14.20
C ALA A 187 -1.80 -15.63 -15.65
N ARG A 188 -2.71 -15.96 -16.57
CA ARG A 188 -2.45 -16.12 -18.01
C ARG A 188 -2.74 -14.84 -18.80
N ASP A 189 -2.88 -13.70 -18.12
CA ASP A 189 -3.07 -12.40 -18.75
C ASP A 189 -1.90 -12.07 -19.70
N ALA A 190 -2.21 -11.59 -20.90
CA ALA A 190 -1.23 -11.36 -21.95
C ALA A 190 -0.25 -10.22 -21.63
N THR A 191 -0.63 -9.29 -20.76
CA THR A 191 0.18 -8.11 -20.40
C THR A 191 0.75 -8.24 -18.99
N PHE A 192 -0.03 -8.75 -18.05
CA PHE A 192 0.29 -8.75 -16.62
C PHE A 192 0.39 -10.16 -16.02
N GLY A 193 0.53 -11.20 -16.84
CA GLY A 193 0.69 -12.57 -16.39
C GLY A 193 1.80 -12.74 -15.36
N PHE A 194 1.64 -13.77 -14.53
CA PHE A 194 2.57 -14.10 -13.45
C PHE A 194 2.54 -15.60 -13.13
N GLY A 195 3.63 -16.12 -12.55
CA GLY A 195 3.81 -17.56 -12.32
C GLY A 195 3.53 -18.03 -10.89
N SER A 196 3.59 -17.15 -9.89
CA SER A 196 3.49 -17.55 -8.48
C SER A 196 2.27 -17.00 -7.73
N SER A 197 1.70 -17.84 -6.88
CA SER A 197 0.69 -17.43 -5.89
C SER A 197 1.32 -17.02 -4.56
N ASP A 198 2.56 -17.42 -4.28
CA ASP A 198 3.29 -16.93 -3.11
C ASP A 198 3.73 -15.49 -3.38
N LEU A 199 3.29 -14.55 -2.55
CA LEU A 199 3.53 -13.13 -2.79
C LEU A 199 5.01 -12.74 -2.70
N ARG A 200 5.87 -13.55 -2.05
CA ARG A 200 7.33 -13.32 -2.03
C ARG A 200 7.93 -13.65 -3.38
N ASP A 201 7.57 -14.79 -3.94
CA ASP A 201 8.01 -15.22 -5.26
C ASP A 201 7.41 -14.33 -6.36
N TYR A 202 6.14 -13.93 -6.23
CA TYR A 202 5.51 -12.95 -7.11
C TYR A 202 6.29 -11.63 -7.10
N VAL A 203 6.66 -11.08 -5.94
CA VAL A 203 7.46 -9.85 -5.89
C VAL A 203 8.84 -10.06 -6.54
N ALA A 204 9.49 -11.20 -6.28
CA ALA A 204 10.77 -11.53 -6.91
C ALA A 204 10.66 -11.59 -8.43
N GLU A 205 9.62 -12.24 -8.96
CA GLU A 205 9.29 -12.31 -10.37
C GLU A 205 9.06 -10.91 -10.97
N LYS A 206 8.14 -10.13 -10.40
CA LYS A 206 7.77 -8.80 -10.94
C LYS A 206 8.90 -7.78 -10.84
N THR A 207 9.85 -7.97 -9.93
CA THR A 207 11.04 -7.11 -9.82
C THR A 207 12.23 -7.61 -10.64
N GLY A 208 12.05 -8.66 -11.44
CA GLY A 208 13.13 -9.28 -12.23
C GLY A 208 14.29 -9.79 -11.36
N GLY A 209 14.00 -10.21 -10.12
CA GLY A 209 14.99 -10.68 -9.15
C GLY A 209 15.72 -9.58 -8.37
N THR A 210 15.48 -8.30 -8.66
CA THR A 210 16.09 -7.18 -7.91
C THR A 210 15.72 -7.22 -6.42
N VAL A 211 14.50 -7.70 -6.11
CA VAL A 211 14.07 -8.03 -4.75
C VAL A 211 13.90 -9.54 -4.66
N PRO A 212 14.91 -10.30 -4.22
CA PRO A 212 14.79 -11.74 -4.10
C PRO A 212 13.77 -12.13 -3.02
N ALA A 213 13.10 -13.27 -3.17
CA ALA A 213 11.98 -13.70 -2.33
C ALA A 213 12.34 -13.74 -0.83
N GLU A 214 13.57 -14.11 -0.49
CA GLU A 214 14.09 -14.17 0.88
C GLU A 214 14.22 -12.79 1.52
N ARG A 215 14.25 -11.72 0.72
CA ARG A 215 14.26 -10.33 1.20
C ARG A 215 12.85 -9.74 1.34
N VAL A 216 11.83 -10.41 0.83
CA VAL A 216 10.42 -10.01 0.97
C VAL A 216 9.91 -10.49 2.32
N LEU A 217 9.40 -9.57 3.14
CA LEU A 217 8.84 -9.92 4.44
C LEU A 217 7.38 -10.37 4.25
N ALA A 218 7.02 -11.51 4.81
CA ALA A 218 5.62 -11.95 4.87
C ALA A 218 5.02 -11.52 6.22
N LEU A 219 4.05 -10.60 6.19
CA LEU A 219 3.15 -10.38 7.33
C LEU A 219 2.09 -11.47 7.29
N THR A 220 2.39 -12.65 7.81
CA THR A 220 1.45 -13.78 7.86
C THR A 220 0.38 -13.60 8.95
N LEU A 221 -0.65 -14.45 8.95
CA LEU A 221 -1.75 -14.36 9.91
C LEU A 221 -1.28 -14.59 11.34
N ASP A 222 -0.23 -15.39 11.60
CA ASP A 222 0.36 -15.55 12.93
C ASP A 222 0.95 -14.23 13.45
N VAL A 223 1.64 -13.46 12.61
CA VAL A 223 2.16 -12.14 12.99
C VAL A 223 1.02 -11.14 13.22
N ILE A 224 0.08 -11.05 12.27
CA ILE A 224 -1.03 -10.09 12.35
C ILE A 224 -1.95 -10.36 13.53
N ARG A 225 -2.24 -11.64 13.81
CA ARG A 225 -3.12 -12.04 14.92
C ARG A 225 -2.38 -12.08 16.26
N SER A 226 -1.07 -11.91 16.28
CA SER A 226 -0.30 -11.66 17.51
C SER A 226 -0.36 -10.20 18.00
N GLY A 227 -0.96 -9.30 17.21
CA GLY A 227 -1.20 -7.91 17.61
C GLY A 227 -0.32 -6.87 16.93
N PRO A 228 -0.65 -5.58 17.10
CA PRO A 228 0.02 -4.48 16.40
C PRO A 228 1.51 -4.34 16.74
N GLU A 229 1.94 -4.75 17.94
CA GLU A 229 3.35 -4.73 18.36
C GLU A 229 4.20 -5.72 17.55
N ALA A 230 3.67 -6.92 17.29
CA ALA A 230 4.33 -7.93 16.46
C ALA A 230 4.44 -7.46 15.00
N VAL A 231 3.36 -6.89 14.46
CA VAL A 231 3.35 -6.25 13.13
C VAL A 231 4.39 -5.14 13.06
N ALA A 232 4.41 -4.23 14.03
CA ALA A 232 5.36 -3.12 14.07
C ALA A 232 6.82 -3.62 14.20
N ALA A 233 7.06 -4.68 14.98
CA ALA A 233 8.38 -5.29 15.10
C ALA A 233 8.87 -5.87 13.76
N LEU A 234 7.99 -6.55 13.01
CA LEU A 234 8.34 -7.06 11.69
C LEU A 234 8.59 -5.91 10.70
N LEU A 235 7.73 -4.90 10.68
CA LEU A 235 7.88 -3.74 9.79
C LEU A 235 9.15 -2.94 10.07
N ARG A 236 9.59 -2.83 11.34
CA ARG A 236 10.87 -2.19 11.68
C ARG A 236 12.07 -2.92 11.08
N ARG A 237 12.02 -4.25 10.92
CA ARG A 237 13.09 -5.01 10.24
C ARG A 237 13.22 -4.64 8.76
N ALA A 238 12.15 -4.16 8.12
CA ALA A 238 12.22 -3.63 6.76
C ALA A 238 13.03 -2.32 6.71
N ALA A 239 12.90 -1.48 7.76
CA ALA A 239 13.55 -0.17 7.85
C ALA A 239 15.02 -0.22 8.29
N ASP A 240 15.43 -1.23 9.07
CA ASP A 240 16.77 -1.32 9.66
C ASP A 240 17.81 -2.02 8.74
N ALA A 241 17.43 -2.45 7.54
CA ALA A 241 18.35 -3.05 6.56
C ALA A 241 19.03 -1.96 5.70
N THR A 242 20.29 -1.63 6.02
CA THR A 242 21.12 -0.59 5.39
C THR A 242 21.15 -0.67 3.85
N PRO A 243 21.10 0.45 3.11
CA PRO A 243 21.35 0.46 1.67
C PRO A 243 22.85 0.25 1.42
N SER A 244 23.23 -0.86 0.80
CA SER A 244 24.55 -0.95 0.16
C SER A 244 24.51 -0.09 -1.10
N SER A 245 25.50 0.80 -1.21
CA SER A 245 25.75 1.73 -2.31
C SER A 245 25.31 1.22 -3.68
N SER A 246 24.61 2.10 -4.41
CA SER A 246 24.07 1.99 -5.79
C SER A 246 22.84 1.11 -6.04
N THR A 247 22.21 0.52 -5.02
CA THR A 247 20.91 -0.17 -5.18
C THR A 247 19.86 0.39 -4.22
N PRO A 248 18.66 0.82 -4.68
CA PRO A 248 17.64 1.30 -3.77
C PRO A 248 17.22 0.21 -2.79
N SER A 249 17.08 0.54 -1.51
CA SER A 249 16.53 -0.31 -0.45
C SER A 249 15.09 -0.71 -0.82
N ARG A 250 14.95 -1.81 -1.56
CA ARG A 250 13.68 -2.34 -2.05
C ARG A 250 13.28 -3.52 -1.18
N ARG A 251 12.27 -3.35 -0.32
CA ARG A 251 11.60 -4.48 0.35
C ARG A 251 10.09 -4.29 0.26
N ALA A 252 9.44 -5.24 -0.38
CA ALA A 252 8.01 -5.41 -0.27
C ALA A 252 7.69 -6.19 1.02
N THR A 253 6.60 -5.84 1.67
CA THR A 253 5.99 -6.63 2.74
C THR A 253 4.61 -7.04 2.26
N CYS A 254 4.20 -8.31 2.43
CA CYS A 254 2.87 -8.75 1.99
C CYS A 254 1.97 -9.03 3.19
N ALA A 255 0.74 -8.49 3.24
CA ALA A 255 -0.20 -8.72 4.34
C ALA A 255 -1.57 -9.29 3.87
N PRO A 256 -2.20 -10.21 4.63
CA PRO A 256 -3.59 -10.63 4.47
C PRO A 256 -4.59 -9.67 5.14
N TRP A 257 -5.83 -9.69 4.65
CA TRP A 257 -6.98 -8.96 5.19
C TRP A 257 -7.75 -9.76 6.25
N ARG A 258 -8.52 -9.06 7.09
CA ARG A 258 -9.32 -9.61 8.21
C ARG A 258 -10.81 -9.62 7.90
N SER A 259 -11.46 -10.78 7.94
CA SER A 259 -12.92 -10.87 7.96
C SER A 259 -13.47 -10.48 9.33
N ALA A 260 -14.31 -9.44 9.38
CA ALA A 260 -15.27 -9.25 10.47
C ALA A 260 -16.65 -9.67 9.96
N SER A 261 -17.30 -10.55 10.71
CA SER A 261 -18.64 -11.08 10.44
C SER A 261 -19.73 -10.02 10.65
N SER A 262 -20.61 -9.90 9.65
CA SER A 262 -22.04 -9.56 9.73
C SER A 262 -22.50 -8.55 10.79
N SER A 263 -22.65 -7.28 10.40
CA SER A 263 -23.93 -6.53 10.38
C SER A 263 -23.69 -5.02 10.38
N SER A 264 -24.49 -4.33 9.58
CA SER A 264 -24.59 -2.87 9.42
C SER A 264 -23.43 -2.13 8.72
N ARG A 265 -23.65 -1.96 7.40
CA ARG A 265 -23.42 -0.71 6.65
C ARG A 265 -21.98 -0.17 6.60
N TRP A 266 -21.01 -0.97 6.15
CA TRP A 266 -19.81 -0.52 5.42
C TRP A 266 -19.30 -1.70 4.57
N ARG A 267 -19.12 -1.50 3.25
CA ARG A 267 -18.51 -2.48 2.33
C ARG A 267 -17.02 -2.15 2.22
N GLY A 268 -16.15 -3.15 2.36
CA GLY A 268 -14.72 -2.94 2.55
C GLY A 268 -14.02 -2.31 1.34
N ALA A 269 -13.02 -1.48 1.61
CA ALA A 269 -12.11 -0.98 0.58
C ALA A 269 -11.30 -2.15 -0.03
N PRO A 270 -11.24 -2.30 -1.36
CA PRO A 270 -10.46 -3.34 -2.03
C PRO A 270 -8.94 -3.15 -1.89
N SER A 271 -8.19 -4.24 -2.03
CA SER A 271 -6.73 -4.36 -2.12
C SER A 271 -5.94 -3.05 -2.20
N CYS A 272 -5.28 -2.68 -1.10
CA CYS A 272 -4.51 -1.43 -1.00
C CYS A 272 -3.03 -1.73 -0.76
N THR A 273 -2.15 -1.36 -1.67
CA THR A 273 -0.72 -1.34 -1.40
C THR A 273 -0.36 -0.06 -0.64
N GLY A 274 -0.07 -0.17 0.65
CA GLY A 274 0.18 0.98 1.55
C GLY A 274 1.67 1.16 1.90
N TRP A 275 2.02 2.27 2.55
CA TRP A 275 3.39 2.52 3.02
C TRP A 275 3.43 2.58 4.55
N ALA A 276 4.37 1.85 5.16
CA ALA A 276 4.67 1.96 6.57
C ALA A 276 5.82 2.96 6.79
N ARG A 277 5.70 3.82 7.81
CA ARG A 277 6.77 4.70 8.28
C ARG A 277 6.81 4.80 9.80
N ARG A 278 8.00 5.09 10.34
CA ARG A 278 8.21 5.54 11.72
C ARG A 278 7.59 6.93 11.92
N SER A 279 6.88 7.11 13.04
CA SER A 279 6.59 8.43 13.59
C SER A 279 7.78 8.86 14.45
N CYS A 280 8.53 9.89 14.06
CA CYS A 280 9.44 10.56 14.99
C CYS A 280 8.61 11.48 15.88
N ALA A 281 8.52 11.16 17.18
CA ALA A 281 8.03 12.12 18.17
C ALA A 281 9.03 13.29 18.29
N PRO A 282 8.58 14.54 18.45
CA PRO A 282 9.49 15.67 18.63
C PRO A 282 10.13 15.59 20.02
N ALA A 283 11.42 15.28 20.06
CA ALA A 283 12.22 15.41 21.27
C ALA A 283 12.43 16.91 21.58
N SER A 284 11.70 17.38 22.58
CA SER A 284 11.98 18.53 23.46
C SER A 284 12.29 19.88 22.83
N ALA A 285 11.34 20.80 23.01
CA ALA A 285 11.60 22.23 23.09
C ALA A 285 12.68 22.53 24.15
N ARG A 286 13.80 23.12 23.75
CA ARG A 286 14.64 23.95 24.63
C ARG A 286 14.99 25.26 23.95
N ARG A 287 14.58 26.33 24.63
CA ARG A 287 14.89 27.73 24.38
C ARG A 287 16.35 27.95 24.00
N CYS A 288 16.57 28.72 22.94
CA CYS A 288 17.70 29.65 22.87
C CYS A 288 17.22 30.95 22.20
N ALA A 289 16.72 31.86 23.02
CA ALA A 289 16.62 33.26 22.68
C ALA A 289 18.02 33.88 22.85
N ARG A 290 18.59 34.50 21.81
CA ARG A 290 19.42 35.72 21.90
C ARG A 290 19.83 36.23 20.51
N ARG A 291 19.06 37.23 20.06
CA ARG A 291 19.43 38.51 19.40
C ARG A 291 20.65 38.55 18.45
N SER A 292 20.36 38.87 17.19
CA SER A 292 21.29 39.48 16.22
C SER A 292 21.79 40.87 16.67
N PRO A 293 23.04 41.26 16.33
CA PRO A 293 23.49 42.64 16.44
C PRO A 293 23.25 43.42 15.14
N ARG A 294 22.61 44.59 15.24
CA ARG A 294 22.67 45.66 14.21
C ARG A 294 23.92 46.51 14.46
N PRO A 295 24.60 47.04 13.42
CA PRO A 295 25.74 47.93 13.59
C PRO A 295 25.27 49.33 13.99
N ARG A 296 26.01 49.98 14.89
CA ARG A 296 25.90 51.43 15.17
C ARG A 296 27.23 52.08 14.79
N CYS A 297 27.17 53.05 13.88
CA CYS A 297 28.19 54.07 13.69
C CYS A 297 28.27 54.97 14.93
N SER A 298 29.47 55.47 15.24
CA SER A 298 29.71 56.53 16.23
C SER A 298 30.56 57.63 15.57
N PRO A 299 30.36 58.92 15.92
CA PRO A 299 31.10 60.05 15.36
C PRO A 299 32.29 60.46 16.24
N THR A 300 33.39 60.85 15.60
CA THR A 300 34.31 61.98 15.90
C THR A 300 35.44 61.94 14.90
#